data_AF-M2AZP8-F1
#
_entry.id   AF-M2AZP8-F1
#
_cell.length_a   1.000
_cell.length_b   1.000
_cell.length_c   1.000
_cell.angle_alpha   90.00
_cell.angle_beta   90.00
_cell.angle_gamma   90.00
#
_symmetry.space_group_name_H-M   'P 1'
#
loop_
_entity.id
_entity.type
_entity.pdbx_description
1 polymer ?
#
loop_
_entity_poly.entity_id
_entity_poly.type
_entity_poly.pdbx_seq_one_letter_code
_entity_poly.pdbx_strand_id
1 'polypeptide(L)'
;MLEKRIYTKKRITYKNSLLLAESLLLLGDFTSMNKFCDFLKDNKPKYVSKLGPKFAAAKMISGNYQDVFEFSSSLPVLKTTASEWIVFYSALSLQMMKNYEKSAALFTKVSDSAKNPLIKCLSTYFVVNVLQTYSQLTEEEIKEKALLLRSRINKNYTYESWKAYTESEKQEIHIMILTKIIDDVTSWLFF
;
A
#
# COMPACT_ATOMS: atom_id res chain seq x y z
N MET A 1 -29.05 -0.32 8.70
CA MET A 1 -27.77 -0.42 7.95
C MET A 1 -26.94 0.84 8.07
N LEU A 2 -25.61 0.67 8.09
CA LEU A 2 -24.62 1.74 8.18
C LEU A 2 -24.68 2.71 6.98
N GLU A 3 -24.92 2.18 5.78
CA GLU A 3 -25.12 2.95 4.54
C GLU A 3 -26.25 3.99 4.66
N LYS A 4 -27.43 3.59 5.17
CA LYS A 4 -28.56 4.51 5.41
C LYS A 4 -28.19 5.64 6.39
N ARG A 5 -27.27 5.41 7.33
CA ARG A 5 -26.79 6.45 8.24
C ARG A 5 -25.83 7.42 7.56
N ILE A 6 -25.00 6.94 6.64
CA ILE A 6 -24.00 7.74 5.93
C ILE A 6 -24.64 8.50 4.77
N TYR A 7 -25.30 7.81 3.84
CA TYR A 7 -25.84 8.41 2.62
C TYR A 7 -27.11 9.22 2.89
N THR A 8 -28.08 8.63 3.59
CA THR A 8 -29.40 9.28 3.78
C THR A 8 -29.39 10.26 4.95
N LYS A 9 -28.83 9.87 6.11
CA LYS A 9 -28.82 10.71 7.30
C LYS A 9 -27.61 11.65 7.38
N LYS A 10 -26.72 11.65 6.36
CA LYS A 10 -25.49 12.48 6.26
C LYS A 10 -24.60 12.48 7.51
N ARG A 11 -24.63 11.41 8.31
CA ARG A 11 -23.76 11.26 9.51
C ARG A 11 -22.39 10.72 9.11
N ILE A 12 -21.64 11.54 8.36
CA ILE A 12 -20.33 11.20 7.79
C ILE A 12 -19.22 11.45 8.84
N THR A 13 -19.10 10.53 9.79
CA THR A 13 -17.96 10.50 10.73
C THR A 13 -16.85 9.61 10.18
N TYR A 14 -15.61 9.86 10.60
CA TYR A 14 -14.49 9.01 10.18
C TYR A 14 -14.69 7.54 10.62
N LYS A 15 -15.13 7.31 11.87
CA LYS A 15 -15.40 5.96 12.38
C LYS A 15 -16.42 5.20 11.53
N ASN A 16 -17.53 5.83 11.16
CA ASN A 16 -18.55 5.19 10.32
C ASN A 16 -18.01 4.94 8.91
N SER A 17 -17.22 5.87 8.38
CA SER A 17 -16.63 5.77 7.04
C SER A 17 -15.60 4.65 6.96
N LEU A 18 -14.75 4.53 7.98
CA LEU A 18 -13.78 3.45 8.13
C LEU A 18 -14.48 2.09 8.17
N LEU A 19 -15.46 1.95 9.07
CA LEU A 19 -16.21 0.70 9.24
C LEU A 19 -16.91 0.28 7.94
N LEU A 20 -17.49 1.23 7.20
CA LEU A 20 -18.12 0.93 5.91
C LEU A 20 -17.07 0.49 4.88
N ALA A 21 -15.96 1.20 4.74
CA ALA A 21 -14.89 0.83 3.81
C ALA A 21 -14.32 -0.57 4.11
N GLU A 22 -14.10 -0.90 5.38
CA GLU A 22 -13.63 -2.22 5.80
C GLU A 22 -14.67 -3.32 5.51
N SER A 23 -15.94 -3.06 5.81
CA SER A 23 -17.02 -4.00 5.53
C SER A 23 -17.13 -4.29 4.03
N LEU A 24 -17.10 -3.24 3.19
CA LEU A 24 -17.19 -3.39 1.75
C LEU A 24 -15.98 -4.12 1.16
N LEU A 25 -14.78 -3.84 1.68
CA LEU A 25 -13.55 -4.52 1.24
C LEU A 25 -13.57 -6.01 1.62
N LEU A 26 -14.01 -6.35 2.84
CA LEU A 26 -14.16 -7.75 3.28
C LEU A 26 -15.19 -8.51 2.47
N LEU A 27 -16.31 -7.87 2.12
CA LEU A 27 -17.38 -8.48 1.32
C LEU A 27 -17.03 -8.58 -0.17
N GLY A 28 -15.93 -7.96 -0.61
CA GLY A 28 -15.59 -7.86 -2.03
C GLY A 28 -16.58 -7.03 -2.85
N ASP A 29 -17.38 -6.18 -2.20
CA ASP A 29 -18.34 -5.30 -2.89
C ASP A 29 -17.64 -4.03 -3.41
N PHE A 30 -16.84 -4.22 -4.46
CA PHE A 30 -16.06 -3.16 -5.08
C PHE A 30 -16.94 -2.10 -5.78
N THR A 31 -18.16 -2.47 -6.18
CA THR A 31 -19.13 -1.54 -6.78
C THR A 31 -19.57 -0.52 -5.74
N SER A 32 -20.01 -0.98 -4.56
CA SER A 32 -20.39 -0.09 -3.47
C SER A 32 -19.19 0.66 -2.90
N MET A 33 -18.00 0.05 -2.90
CA MET A 33 -16.74 0.70 -2.49
C MET A 33 -16.41 1.92 -3.38
N ASN A 34 -16.56 1.78 -4.69
CA ASN A 34 -16.34 2.90 -5.63
C ASN A 34 -17.37 4.02 -5.42
N LYS A 35 -18.66 3.67 -5.33
CA LYS A 35 -19.73 4.64 -5.00
C LYS A 35 -19.44 5.37 -3.69
N PHE A 36 -18.93 4.65 -2.69
CA PHE A 36 -18.57 5.24 -1.40
C PHE A 36 -17.37 6.19 -1.51
N CYS A 37 -16.36 5.81 -2.29
CA CYS A 37 -15.22 6.67 -2.58
C CYS A 37 -15.67 8.00 -3.20
N ASP A 38 -16.50 7.95 -4.24
CA ASP A 38 -16.99 9.15 -4.93
C ASP A 38 -17.87 10.01 -4.02
N PHE A 39 -18.75 9.40 -3.23
CA PHE A 39 -19.52 10.11 -2.21
C PHE A 39 -18.62 10.84 -1.20
N LEU A 40 -17.52 10.22 -0.75
CA LEU A 40 -16.57 10.88 0.15
C LEU A 40 -15.77 11.98 -0.55
N LYS A 41 -15.44 11.86 -1.85
CA LYS A 41 -14.79 12.94 -2.61
C LYS A 41 -15.64 14.20 -2.57
N ASP A 42 -16.95 14.09 -2.78
CA ASP A 42 -17.86 15.25 -2.83
C ASP A 42 -18.15 15.84 -1.45
N ASN A 43 -18.19 15.00 -0.40
CA ASN A 43 -18.72 15.41 0.91
C ASN A 43 -17.63 15.58 1.98
N LYS A 44 -16.56 14.77 1.95
CA LYS A 44 -15.47 14.74 2.93
C LYS A 44 -14.12 14.31 2.31
N PRO A 45 -13.51 15.11 1.40
CA PRO A 45 -12.27 14.74 0.71
C PRO A 45 -11.13 14.27 1.62
N LYS A 46 -11.02 14.86 2.82
CA LYS A 46 -10.03 14.46 3.84
C LYS A 46 -10.13 12.99 4.24
N TYR A 47 -11.32 12.40 4.21
CA TYR A 47 -11.50 10.97 4.53
C TYR A 47 -11.04 10.08 3.38
N VAL A 48 -11.14 10.55 2.13
CA VAL A 48 -10.58 9.84 0.97
C VAL A 48 -9.07 9.68 1.14
N SER A 49 -8.34 10.74 1.51
CA SER A 49 -6.90 10.65 1.73
C SER A 49 -6.52 9.71 2.88
N LYS A 50 -7.32 9.66 3.96
CA LYS A 50 -7.07 8.78 5.10
C LYS A 50 -7.38 7.31 4.81
N LEU A 51 -8.48 7.05 4.11
CA LEU A 51 -8.94 5.72 3.73
C LEU A 51 -8.34 5.26 2.40
N GLY A 52 -7.49 6.08 1.79
CA GLY A 52 -6.88 5.86 0.49
C GLY A 52 -6.35 4.44 0.29
N PRO A 53 -5.55 3.89 1.21
CA PRO A 53 -5.05 2.52 1.08
C PRO A 53 -6.14 1.47 0.90
N LYS A 54 -7.30 1.62 1.58
CA LYS A 54 -8.43 0.69 1.45
C LYS A 54 -9.11 0.81 0.09
N PHE A 55 -9.24 2.02 -0.45
CA PHE A 55 -9.78 2.23 -1.80
C PHE A 55 -8.81 1.73 -2.90
N ALA A 56 -7.52 2.00 -2.75
CA ALA A 56 -6.49 1.50 -3.66
C ALA A 56 -6.44 -0.03 -3.64
N ALA A 57 -6.49 -0.65 -2.47
CA ALA A 57 -6.55 -2.11 -2.33
C ALA A 57 -7.81 -2.70 -2.99
N ALA A 58 -8.99 -2.11 -2.79
CA ALA A 58 -10.21 -2.57 -3.46
C ALA A 58 -10.08 -2.58 -4.99
N LYS A 59 -9.56 -1.49 -5.56
CA LYS A 59 -9.31 -1.36 -7.00
C LYS A 59 -8.21 -2.32 -7.50
N MET A 60 -7.23 -2.61 -6.65
CA MET A 60 -6.16 -3.55 -6.95
C MET A 60 -6.70 -4.99 -7.04
N ILE A 61 -7.55 -5.39 -6.09
CA ILE A 61 -8.15 -6.74 -6.06
C ILE A 61 -9.13 -6.92 -7.22
N SER A 62 -9.87 -5.86 -7.60
CA SER A 62 -10.78 -5.92 -8.74
C SER A 62 -10.09 -5.99 -10.10
N GLY A 63 -8.75 -5.95 -10.14
CA GLY A 63 -7.95 -6.04 -11.37
C GLY A 63 -7.90 -4.75 -12.19
N ASN A 64 -8.49 -3.65 -11.70
CA ASN A 64 -8.47 -2.36 -12.41
C ASN A 64 -7.23 -1.54 -12.02
N TYR A 65 -6.06 -1.98 -12.49
CA TYR A 65 -4.78 -1.38 -12.11
C TYR A 65 -4.60 0.06 -12.60
N GLN A 66 -5.20 0.41 -13.75
CA GLN A 66 -5.18 1.79 -14.25
C GLN A 66 -5.91 2.74 -13.29
N ASP A 67 -7.07 2.33 -12.78
CA ASP A 67 -7.84 3.10 -11.78
C ASP A 67 -7.11 3.19 -10.44
N VAL A 68 -6.35 2.17 -10.03
CA VAL A 68 -5.44 2.28 -8.86
C VAL A 68 -4.43 3.41 -9.09
N PHE A 69 -3.79 3.45 -10.26
CA PHE A 69 -2.77 4.44 -10.57
C PHE A 69 -3.34 5.86 -10.62
N GLU A 70 -4.45 6.06 -11.33
CA GLU A 70 -5.14 7.35 -11.45
C GLU A 70 -5.64 7.85 -10.09
N PHE A 71 -6.31 6.98 -9.33
CA PHE A 71 -6.76 7.30 -7.98
C PHE A 71 -5.59 7.71 -7.08
N SER A 72 -4.52 6.91 -7.04
CA SER A 72 -3.37 7.15 -6.17
C SER A 72 -2.65 8.45 -6.55
N SER A 73 -2.54 8.73 -7.85
CA SER A 73 -1.91 9.94 -8.37
C SER A 73 -2.72 11.21 -8.14
N SER A 74 -4.05 11.10 -8.00
CA SER A 74 -4.93 12.23 -7.70
C SER A 74 -4.89 12.69 -6.24
N LEU A 75 -4.34 11.87 -5.34
CA LEU A 75 -4.29 12.18 -3.91
C LEU A 75 -3.08 13.05 -3.56
N PRO A 76 -3.22 13.98 -2.60
CA PRO A 76 -2.10 14.77 -2.13
C PRO A 76 -1.06 13.88 -1.43
N VAL A 77 0.22 14.11 -1.71
CA VAL A 77 1.32 13.45 -1.02
C VAL A 77 1.53 14.11 0.34
N LEU A 78 1.23 13.37 1.41
CA LEU A 78 1.32 13.85 2.80
C LEU A 78 2.40 13.07 3.57
N LYS A 79 2.91 13.64 4.67
CA LYS A 79 3.85 12.94 5.56
C LYS A 79 3.11 11.99 6.52
N THR A 80 2.35 11.04 5.98
CA THR A 80 1.54 10.06 6.74
C THR A 80 1.72 8.65 6.17
N THR A 81 1.57 7.63 7.03
CA THR A 81 1.64 6.21 6.62
C THR A 81 0.62 5.86 5.52
N ALA A 82 -0.58 6.44 5.58
CA ALA A 82 -1.58 6.25 4.54
C ALA A 82 -1.09 6.78 3.17
N SER A 83 -0.38 7.90 3.15
CA SER A 83 0.21 8.43 1.93
C SER A 83 1.36 7.55 1.43
N GLU A 84 2.19 7.00 2.33
CA GLU A 84 3.24 6.05 1.94
C GLU A 84 2.65 4.80 1.26
N TRP A 85 1.57 4.24 1.83
CA TRP A 85 0.85 3.13 1.23
C TRP A 85 0.22 3.47 -0.13
N ILE A 86 -0.30 4.69 -0.30
CA ILE A 86 -0.84 5.14 -1.59
C ILE A 86 0.25 5.18 -2.66
N VAL A 87 1.45 5.69 -2.34
CA VAL A 87 2.56 5.69 -3.32
C VAL A 87 3.02 4.26 -3.60
N PHE A 88 3.05 3.38 -2.59
CA PHE A 88 3.31 1.95 -2.79
C PHE A 88 2.30 1.30 -3.75
N TYR A 89 0.98 1.51 -3.55
CA TYR A 89 -0.04 0.99 -4.48
C TYR A 89 0.07 1.57 -5.88
N SER A 90 0.45 2.85 -6.01
CA SER A 90 0.74 3.45 -7.31
C SER A 90 1.88 2.72 -8.02
N ALA A 91 3.02 2.49 -7.34
CA ALA A 91 4.15 1.74 -7.89
C ALA A 91 3.77 0.30 -8.25
N LEU A 92 3.01 -0.36 -7.38
CA LEU A 92 2.54 -1.73 -7.58
C LEU A 92 1.54 -1.83 -8.74
N SER A 93 0.66 -0.85 -8.93
CA SER A 93 -0.26 -0.83 -10.06
C SER A 93 0.48 -0.73 -11.40
N LEU A 94 1.54 0.07 -11.47
CA LEU A 94 2.41 0.15 -12.65
C LEU A 94 3.11 -1.18 -12.93
N GLN A 95 3.55 -1.90 -11.88
CA GLN A 95 4.12 -3.25 -12.01
C GLN A 95 3.11 -4.20 -12.67
N MET A 96 1.86 -4.18 -12.20
CA MET A 96 0.81 -5.04 -12.76
C MET A 96 0.46 -4.67 -14.21
N MET A 97 0.56 -3.40 -14.57
CA MET A 97 0.40 -2.91 -15.94
C MET A 97 1.64 -3.09 -16.82
N LYS A 98 2.69 -3.77 -16.33
CA LYS A 98 3.96 -4.00 -17.02
C LYS A 98 4.72 -2.71 -17.38
N ASN A 99 4.44 -1.61 -16.68
CA ASN A 99 5.18 -0.37 -16.82
C ASN A 99 6.40 -0.38 -15.87
N TYR A 100 7.34 -1.28 -16.16
CA TYR A 100 8.40 -1.67 -15.24
C TYR A 100 9.35 -0.52 -14.90
N GLU A 101 9.72 0.32 -15.86
CA GLU A 101 10.60 1.48 -15.61
C GLU A 101 9.97 2.49 -14.64
N LYS A 102 8.71 2.88 -14.88
CA LYS A 102 8.01 3.81 -13.98
C LYS A 102 7.75 3.19 -12.62
N SER A 103 7.43 1.89 -12.59
CA SER A 103 7.27 1.15 -11.35
C SER A 103 8.57 1.13 -10.53
N ALA A 104 9.70 0.81 -11.17
CA ALA A 104 11.00 0.78 -10.53
C ALA A 104 11.40 2.16 -9.98
N ALA A 105 11.21 3.23 -10.75
CA ALA A 105 11.47 4.59 -10.30
C ALA A 105 10.65 4.98 -9.05
N LEU A 106 9.36 4.61 -9.02
CA LEU A 106 8.51 4.86 -7.86
C LEU A 106 8.88 3.99 -6.66
N PHE A 107 9.14 2.70 -6.84
CA PHE A 107 9.59 1.85 -5.74
C PHE A 107 10.93 2.30 -5.18
N THR A 108 11.88 2.76 -6.00
CA THR A 108 13.13 3.36 -5.53
C THR A 108 12.84 4.56 -4.63
N LYS A 109 12.01 5.50 -5.11
CA LYS A 109 11.60 6.67 -4.31
C LYS A 109 10.94 6.28 -2.98
N VAL A 110 10.05 5.29 -2.97
CA VAL A 110 9.39 4.82 -1.74
C VAL A 110 10.40 4.13 -0.82
N SER A 111 11.30 3.31 -1.36
CA SER A 111 12.35 2.62 -0.58
C SER A 111 13.25 3.61 0.18
N ASP A 112 13.58 4.74 -0.45
CA ASP A 112 14.45 5.75 0.14
C ASP A 112 13.71 6.58 1.19
N SER A 113 12.47 6.97 0.91
CA SER A 113 11.74 7.97 1.69
C SER A 113 10.78 7.42 2.75
N ALA A 114 10.31 6.17 2.62
CA ALA A 114 9.31 5.61 3.54
C ALA A 114 9.82 5.58 4.99
N LYS A 115 8.93 5.84 5.94
CA LYS A 115 9.21 5.71 7.38
C LYS A 115 8.67 4.41 7.95
N ASN A 116 7.56 3.90 7.42
CA ASN A 116 7.04 2.60 7.83
C ASN A 116 8.03 1.48 7.41
N PRO A 117 8.51 0.64 8.35
CA PRO A 117 9.47 -0.43 8.06
C PRO A 117 8.97 -1.43 7.01
N LEU A 118 7.70 -1.83 7.07
CA LEU A 118 7.11 -2.78 6.13
C LEU A 118 7.07 -2.23 4.71
N ILE A 119 6.57 -1.00 4.53
CA ILE A 119 6.53 -0.33 3.21
C ILE A 119 7.94 -0.20 2.63
N LYS A 120 8.92 0.18 3.46
CA LYS A 120 10.32 0.27 3.04
C LYS A 120 10.84 -1.09 2.57
N CYS A 121 10.63 -2.16 3.33
CA CYS A 121 11.09 -3.49 2.98
C CYS A 121 10.46 -4.01 1.69
N LEU A 122 9.14 -3.88 1.56
CA LEU A 122 8.43 -4.26 0.34
C LEU A 122 8.98 -3.51 -0.87
N SER A 123 9.11 -2.18 -0.75
CA SER A 123 9.57 -1.35 -1.87
C SER A 123 11.00 -1.67 -2.28
N THR A 124 11.92 -1.84 -1.32
CA THR A 124 13.29 -2.26 -1.62
C THR A 124 13.32 -3.65 -2.25
N TYR A 125 12.54 -4.61 -1.75
CA TYR A 125 12.47 -5.95 -2.32
C TYR A 125 12.06 -5.90 -3.81
N PHE A 126 11.06 -5.09 -4.15
CA PHE A 126 10.68 -4.88 -5.55
C PHE A 126 11.84 -4.32 -6.38
N VAL A 127 12.54 -3.30 -5.90
CA VAL A 127 13.70 -2.72 -6.61
C VAL A 127 14.80 -3.76 -6.83
N VAL A 128 15.19 -4.48 -5.78
CA VAL A 128 16.41 -5.30 -5.80
C VAL A 128 16.22 -6.72 -6.33
N ASN A 129 15.01 -7.28 -6.25
CA ASN A 129 14.74 -8.66 -6.69
C ASN A 129 13.78 -8.75 -7.88
N VAL A 130 12.82 -7.84 -8.00
CA VAL A 130 11.74 -7.95 -9.01
C VAL A 130 11.99 -7.06 -10.22
N LEU A 131 12.54 -5.87 -9.99
CA LEU A 131 12.68 -4.79 -10.97
C LEU A 131 14.14 -4.37 -11.16
N GLN A 132 15.10 -5.21 -10.78
CA GLN A 132 16.54 -4.91 -10.82
C GLN A 132 16.98 -4.40 -12.19
N THR A 133 16.53 -5.03 -13.28
CA THR A 133 16.89 -4.64 -14.66
C THR A 133 16.35 -3.26 -15.04
N TYR A 134 15.32 -2.77 -14.37
CA TYR A 134 14.62 -1.52 -14.68
C TYR A 134 14.93 -0.39 -13.68
N SER A 135 15.63 -0.67 -12.59
CA SER A 135 15.89 0.31 -11.53
C SER A 135 17.00 1.31 -11.84
N GLN A 136 17.68 1.17 -12.99
CA GLN A 136 18.85 1.99 -13.40
C GLN A 136 20.00 1.97 -12.38
N LEU A 137 20.01 1.00 -11.47
CA LEU A 137 21.06 0.79 -10.48
C LEU A 137 22.06 -0.21 -11.02
N THR A 138 23.33 0.00 -10.71
CA THR A 138 24.41 -0.97 -10.92
C THR A 138 24.22 -2.19 -10.01
N GLU A 139 24.89 -3.30 -10.34
CA GLU A 139 24.85 -4.50 -9.50
C GLU A 139 25.39 -4.24 -8.08
N GLU A 140 26.39 -3.37 -7.97
CA GLU A 140 27.00 -2.95 -6.70
C GLU A 140 26.02 -2.14 -5.85
N GLU A 141 25.33 -1.16 -6.44
CA GLU A 141 24.29 -0.37 -5.76
C GLU A 141 23.11 -1.24 -5.29
N ILE A 142 22.72 -2.25 -6.09
CA ILE A 142 21.67 -3.20 -5.72
C ILE A 142 22.09 -4.02 -4.49
N LYS A 143 23.31 -4.55 -4.49
CA LYS A 143 23.88 -5.30 -3.36
C LYS A 143 23.97 -4.42 -2.11
N GLU A 144 24.50 -3.21 -2.25
CA GLU A 144 24.60 -2.25 -1.14
C GLU A 144 23.22 -1.92 -0.56
N LYS A 145 22.24 -1.60 -1.41
CA LYS A 145 20.88 -1.28 -0.98
C LYS A 145 20.23 -2.41 -0.19
N ALA A 146 20.41 -3.66 -0.64
CA ALA A 146 19.92 -4.84 0.07
C ALA A 146 20.61 -5.02 1.43
N LEU A 147 21.95 -4.90 1.49
CA LEU A 147 22.73 -5.03 2.72
C LEU A 147 22.39 -3.95 3.75
N LEU A 148 22.27 -2.69 3.32
CA LEU A 148 21.89 -1.58 4.19
C LEU A 148 20.49 -1.77 4.78
N LEU A 149 19.53 -2.25 3.98
CA LEU A 149 18.21 -2.55 4.49
C LEU A 149 18.25 -3.69 5.52
N ARG A 150 18.87 -4.82 5.19
CA ARG A 150 18.97 -5.97 6.11
C ARG A 150 19.63 -5.58 7.42
N SER A 151 20.74 -4.84 7.37
CA SER A 151 21.43 -4.32 8.56
C SER A 151 20.50 -3.44 9.41
N ARG A 152 19.74 -2.54 8.79
CA ARG A 152 18.80 -1.65 9.50
C ARG A 152 17.64 -2.41 10.15
N ILE A 153 17.10 -3.43 9.49
CA ILE A 153 16.01 -4.25 10.03
C ILE A 153 16.53 -5.12 11.16
N ASN A 154 17.64 -5.82 10.95
CA ASN A 154 18.23 -6.71 11.96
C ASN A 154 18.73 -5.98 13.22
N LYS A 155 18.98 -4.67 13.12
CA LYS A 155 19.28 -3.84 14.30
C LYS A 155 18.07 -3.68 15.23
N ASN A 156 16.85 -3.69 14.70
CA ASN A 156 15.63 -3.39 15.45
C ASN A 156 14.72 -4.62 15.64
N TYR A 157 14.89 -5.65 14.81
CA TYR A 157 14.03 -6.82 14.77
C TYR A 157 14.84 -8.12 14.73
N THR A 158 14.42 -9.10 15.51
CA THR A 158 14.73 -10.51 15.26
C THR A 158 13.71 -11.06 14.27
N TYR A 159 13.91 -12.27 13.77
CA TYR A 159 12.92 -12.93 12.91
C TYR A 159 11.54 -13.01 13.59
N GLU A 160 11.49 -13.39 14.88
CA GLU A 160 10.25 -13.54 15.63
C GLU A 160 9.56 -12.20 15.87
N SER A 161 10.31 -11.16 16.23
CA SER A 161 9.73 -9.83 16.47
C SER A 161 9.30 -9.15 15.17
N TRP A 162 10.02 -9.40 14.06
CA TRP A 162 9.58 -8.99 12.72
C TRP A 162 8.29 -9.70 12.31
N LYS A 163 8.21 -11.02 12.52
CA LYS A 163 7.00 -11.79 12.22
C LYS A 163 5.80 -11.26 13.01
N ALA A 164 5.95 -11.08 14.33
CA ALA A 164 4.90 -10.48 15.17
C ALA A 164 4.49 -9.07 14.70
N TYR A 165 5.47 -8.25 14.30
CA TYR A 165 5.20 -6.93 13.73
C TYR A 165 4.38 -7.02 12.43
N THR A 166 4.79 -7.84 11.47
CA THR A 166 4.06 -8.00 10.21
C THR A 166 2.66 -8.58 10.39
N GLU A 167 2.46 -9.51 11.33
CA GLU A 167 1.13 -10.01 11.68
C GLU A 167 0.23 -8.92 12.29
N SER A 168 0.79 -8.00 13.08
CA SER A 168 0.05 -6.85 13.59
C SER A 168 -0.36 -5.89 12.47
N GLU A 169 0.50 -5.65 11.48
CA GLU A 169 0.18 -4.81 10.31
C GLU A 169 -0.90 -5.47 9.43
N LYS A 170 -0.88 -6.81 9.29
CA LYS A 170 -1.90 -7.58 8.53
C LYS A 170 -3.31 -7.48 9.12
N GLN A 171 -3.50 -6.94 10.33
CA GLN A 171 -4.83 -6.63 10.87
C GLN A 171 -5.57 -5.58 10.03
N GLU A 172 -4.82 -4.71 9.34
CA GLU A 172 -5.39 -3.83 8.32
C GLU A 172 -5.67 -4.64 7.05
N ILE A 173 -6.94 -4.75 6.66
CA ILE A 173 -7.37 -5.59 5.53
C ILE A 173 -6.62 -5.28 4.23
N HIS A 174 -6.26 -4.01 4.01
CA HIS A 174 -5.51 -3.62 2.81
C HIS A 174 -4.07 -4.18 2.83
N ILE A 175 -3.48 -4.43 3.99
CA ILE A 175 -2.17 -5.07 4.14
C ILE A 175 -2.30 -6.58 4.02
N MET A 176 -3.37 -7.16 4.58
CA MET A 176 -3.65 -8.60 4.53
C MET A 176 -3.59 -9.18 3.10
N ILE A 177 -4.05 -8.44 2.09
CA ILE A 177 -4.00 -8.89 0.69
C ILE A 177 -2.58 -9.03 0.12
N LEU A 178 -1.58 -8.48 0.82
CA LEU A 178 -0.16 -8.56 0.48
C LEU A 178 0.55 -9.70 1.21
N THR A 179 -0.16 -10.56 1.95
CA THR A 179 0.43 -11.60 2.81
C THR A 179 1.53 -12.40 2.09
N LYS A 180 1.27 -12.89 0.87
CA LYS A 180 2.26 -13.68 0.14
C LYS A 180 3.57 -12.92 -0.10
N ILE A 181 3.50 -11.67 -0.59
CA ILE A 181 4.71 -10.87 -0.84
C ILE A 181 5.40 -10.46 0.48
N ILE A 182 4.64 -10.26 1.56
CA ILE A 182 5.19 -10.00 2.89
C ILE A 182 5.98 -11.21 3.40
N ASP A 183 5.47 -12.42 3.18
CA ASP A 183 6.14 -13.66 3.60
C ASP A 183 7.41 -13.92 2.76
N ASP A 184 7.38 -13.63 1.45
CA ASP A 184 8.55 -13.68 0.56
C ASP A 184 9.63 -12.67 0.99
N VAL A 185 9.23 -11.43 1.28
CA VAL A 185 10.13 -10.36 1.77
C VAL A 185 10.71 -10.74 3.13
N THR A 186 9.90 -11.30 4.02
CA THR A 186 10.34 -11.76 5.34
C THR A 186 11.39 -12.85 5.19
N SER A 187 11.16 -13.80 4.30
CA SER A 187 12.14 -14.86 4.03
C SER A 187 13.43 -14.26 3.48
N TRP A 188 13.35 -13.35 2.51
CA TRP A 188 14.50 -12.65 1.96
C TRP A 188 15.26 -11.76 2.95
N LEU A 189 14.62 -11.26 4.02
CA LEU A 189 15.32 -10.43 5.00
C LEU A 189 16.20 -11.26 5.95
N PHE A 190 15.76 -12.47 6.29
CA PHE A 190 16.34 -13.27 7.38
C PHE A 190 17.00 -14.58 6.93
N PHE A 191 16.79 -15.01 5.68
CA PHE A 191 17.38 -16.23 5.09
C PHE A 191 17.98 -15.91 3.70
#